data_AF-A0A8K0D9D6-F1
#
_entry.id   AF-A0A8K0D9D6-F1
#
_cell.length_a   1.000
_cell.length_b   1.000
_cell.length_c   1.000
_cell.angle_alpha   90.00
_cell.angle_beta   90.00
_cell.angle_gamma   90.00
#
_symmetry.space_group_name_H-M   'P 1'
#
loop_
_entity.id
_entity.type
_entity.pdbx_description
1 polymer ?
#
loop_
_entity_poly.entity_id
_entity_poly.type
_entity_poly.pdbx_seq_one_letter_code
_entity_poly.pdbx_strand_id
1 'polypeptide(L)'
;MKFAILILFVGIIVVINCDVIKEEFKCVENVPYRENDCNNCFCASGKLGCTAKACMSDVQATFKNCEVGTTWKKDCNQCWCIEGAGTICTARMC
;
A
#
# COMPACT_ATOMS: atom_id res chain seq x y z
N MET A 1 -41.11 10.85 25.51
CA MET A 1 -41.00 10.35 24.12
C MET A 1 -40.75 11.50 23.17
N LYS A 2 -39.49 11.77 22.78
CA LYS A 2 -39.06 12.44 21.53
C LYS A 2 -37.60 12.91 21.51
N PHE A 3 -36.87 12.92 22.64
CA PHE A 3 -35.50 13.46 22.66
C PHE A 3 -34.36 12.45 22.83
N ALA A 4 -34.65 11.16 23.06
CA ALA A 4 -33.60 10.13 23.17
C ALA A 4 -33.19 9.51 21.81
N ILE A 5 -33.95 9.75 20.73
CA ILE A 5 -33.71 9.12 19.44
C ILE A 5 -32.66 9.89 18.61
N LEU A 6 -32.43 11.18 18.87
CA LEU A 6 -31.50 11.98 18.07
C LEU A 6 -30.02 11.76 18.42
N ILE A 7 -29.71 11.26 19.62
CA ILE A 7 -28.32 11.02 20.06
C ILE A 7 -27.78 9.68 19.52
N LEU A 8 -28.67 8.72 19.20
CA LEU A 8 -28.28 7.46 18.59
C LEU A 8 -27.90 7.59 17.11
N PHE A 9 -28.48 8.55 16.37
CA PHE A 9 -28.13 8.73 14.95
C PHE A 9 -26.87 9.58 14.74
N VAL A 10 -26.58 10.57 15.58
CA VAL A 10 -25.39 11.41 15.44
C VAL A 10 -24.13 10.72 15.95
N GLY A 11 -24.23 9.93 17.03
CA GLY A 11 -23.10 9.18 17.60
C GLY A 11 -22.69 7.96 16.77
N ILE A 12 -23.64 7.32 16.08
CA ILE A 12 -23.35 6.16 15.24
C ILE A 12 -22.75 6.60 13.89
N ILE A 13 -23.20 7.71 13.28
CA ILE A 13 -22.65 8.18 11.99
C ILE A 13 -21.17 8.59 12.09
N VAL A 14 -20.74 9.14 13.23
CA VAL A 14 -19.33 9.51 13.47
C VAL A 14 -18.45 8.29 13.78
N VAL A 15 -19.01 7.20 14.32
CA VAL A 15 -18.28 5.94 14.54
C VAL A 15 -18.28 5.05 13.29
N ILE A 16 -19.30 5.14 12.43
CA ILE A 16 -19.43 4.30 11.24
C ILE A 16 -18.53 4.75 10.07
N ASN A 17 -18.06 6.01 10.06
CA ASN A 17 -17.12 6.48 9.05
C ASN A 17 -15.76 6.84 9.65
N CYS A 18 -15.27 6.04 10.60
CA CYS A 18 -13.81 5.87 10.72
C CYS A 18 -13.35 4.96 9.58
N ASP A 19 -13.69 5.32 8.34
CA ASP A 19 -12.94 4.86 7.19
C ASP A 19 -11.59 5.54 7.36
N VAL A 20 -10.70 4.87 8.10
CA VAL A 20 -9.27 5.04 7.93
C VAL A 20 -9.07 4.79 6.44
N ILE A 21 -8.99 5.87 5.65
CA ILE A 21 -8.80 5.81 4.22
C ILE A 21 -7.40 5.22 4.02
N LYS A 22 -7.28 3.89 4.09
CA LYS A 22 -6.05 3.17 3.77
C LYS A 22 -5.81 3.47 2.31
N GLU A 23 -4.76 4.23 2.02
CA GLU A 23 -4.34 4.45 0.65
C GLU A 23 -3.93 3.11 0.04
N GLU A 24 -4.88 2.50 -0.66
CA GLU A 24 -4.66 1.28 -1.41
C GLU A 24 -3.64 1.56 -2.53
N PHE A 25 -2.75 0.60 -2.77
CA PHE A 25 -1.80 0.70 -3.86
C PHE A 25 -2.52 0.79 -5.20
N LYS A 26 -2.24 1.85 -5.95
CA LYS A 26 -2.70 2.02 -7.33
C LYS A 26 -1.49 1.98 -8.27
N CYS A 27 -1.50 1.02 -9.18
CA CYS A 27 -0.50 0.90 -10.23
C CYS A 27 -0.69 2.03 -11.25
N VAL A 28 0.33 2.87 -11.46
CA VAL A 28 0.31 3.99 -12.40
C VAL A 28 1.22 3.69 -13.60
N GLU A 29 0.69 3.82 -14.82
CA GLU A 29 1.49 3.64 -16.04
C GLU A 29 2.65 4.64 -16.12
N ASN A 30 3.75 4.21 -16.72
CA ASN A 30 5.00 4.97 -16.86
C ASN A 30 5.69 5.37 -15.54
N VAL A 31 5.21 4.87 -14.39
CA VAL A 31 5.94 4.94 -13.12
C VAL A 31 6.74 3.64 -12.97
N PRO A 32 8.07 3.70 -12.78
CA PRO A 32 8.84 2.50 -12.47
C PRO A 32 8.60 2.11 -11.01
N TYR A 33 8.50 0.81 -10.76
CA TYR A 33 8.33 0.25 -9.43
C TYR A 33 9.40 -0.80 -9.12
N ARG A 34 9.63 -1.02 -7.82
CA ARG A 34 10.56 -2.01 -7.29
C ARG A 34 9.84 -2.85 -6.24
N GLU A 35 9.75 -4.15 -6.49
CA GLU A 35 9.23 -5.13 -5.53
C GLU A 35 10.38 -5.67 -4.67
N ASN A 36 10.18 -5.64 -3.35
CA ASN A 36 11.08 -6.17 -2.32
C ASN A 36 12.54 -5.75 -2.50
N ASP A 37 12.75 -4.52 -2.99
CA ASP A 37 14.07 -3.95 -3.36
C ASP A 37 14.88 -4.80 -4.39
N CYS A 38 14.21 -5.68 -5.14
CA CYS A 38 14.83 -6.72 -5.95
C CYS A 38 14.30 -6.82 -7.39
N ASN A 39 12.99 -6.93 -7.55
CA ASN A 39 12.35 -7.08 -8.86
C ASN A 39 11.94 -5.72 -9.42
N ASN A 40 12.20 -5.52 -10.71
CA ASN A 40 11.71 -4.34 -11.41
C ASN A 40 10.28 -4.61 -11.87
N CYS A 41 9.41 -3.63 -11.69
CA CYS A 41 8.00 -3.75 -12.03
C CYS A 41 7.54 -2.56 -12.85
N PHE A 42 6.52 -2.80 -13.68
CA PHE A 42 5.84 -1.79 -14.46
C PHE A 42 4.34 -2.07 -14.48
N CYS A 43 3.57 -1.03 -14.73
CA CYS A 43 2.12 -1.14 -14.88
C CYS A 43 1.74 -1.28 -16.35
N ALA A 44 0.85 -2.21 -16.64
CA ALA A 44 0.21 -2.36 -17.95
C ALA A 44 -1.28 -2.63 -17.74
N SER A 45 -2.16 -1.80 -18.31
CA SER A 45 -3.61 -1.94 -18.16
C SER A 45 -4.06 -2.00 -16.69
N GLY A 46 -3.44 -1.16 -15.85
CA GLY A 46 -3.71 -1.08 -14.41
C GLY A 46 -3.18 -2.25 -13.56
N LYS A 47 -2.47 -3.22 -14.17
CA LYS A 47 -1.89 -4.37 -13.46
C LYS A 47 -0.39 -4.23 -13.30
N LEU A 48 0.11 -4.58 -12.13
CA LEU A 48 1.55 -4.61 -11.84
C LEU A 48 2.14 -5.92 -12.36
N GLY A 49 3.12 -5.82 -13.26
CA GLY A 49 3.95 -6.93 -13.70
C GLY A 49 5.39 -6.73 -13.22
N CYS A 50 5.98 -7.74 -12.58
CA CYS A 50 7.33 -7.71 -12.06
C CYS A 50 8.23 -8.73 -12.76
N THR A 51 9.54 -8.46 -12.81
CA THR A 51 10.54 -9.50 -13.14
C THR A 51 10.50 -10.63 -12.10
N ALA A 52 10.95 -11.82 -12.46
CA ALA A 52 11.01 -12.98 -11.56
C ALA A 52 12.46 -13.34 -11.18
N LYS A 53 13.22 -12.37 -10.64
CA LYS A 53 14.57 -12.65 -10.13
C LYS A 53 14.47 -13.41 -8.81
N ALA A 54 15.42 -14.31 -8.56
CA ALA A 54 15.57 -14.96 -7.27
C ALA A 54 16.13 -13.94 -6.24
N CYS A 55 15.28 -13.55 -5.29
CA CYS A 55 15.61 -12.59 -4.24
C CYS A 55 16.01 -13.37 -2.96
N MET A 56 17.30 -13.41 -2.64
CA MET A 56 17.88 -14.32 -1.63
C MET A 56 18.69 -13.64 -0.52
N SER A 57 18.55 -12.33 -0.30
CA SER A 57 19.25 -11.65 0.80
C SER A 57 18.35 -11.44 2.03
N ASP A 58 18.95 -11.38 3.22
CA ASP A 58 18.24 -11.08 4.48
C ASP A 58 17.49 -9.74 4.40
N VAL A 59 18.11 -8.75 3.74
CA VAL A 59 17.50 -7.45 3.46
C VAL A 59 16.19 -7.59 2.68
N GLN A 60 16.17 -8.44 1.64
CA GLN A 60 14.97 -8.68 0.85
C GLN A 60 13.90 -9.44 1.64
N ALA A 61 14.30 -10.32 2.56
CA ALA A 61 13.37 -11.00 3.46
C ALA A 61 12.63 -10.02 4.37
N THR A 62 13.30 -8.97 4.85
CA THR A 62 12.65 -7.87 5.59
C THR A 62 11.61 -7.15 4.75
N PHE A 63 11.94 -6.81 3.49
CA PHE A 63 10.98 -6.13 2.61
C PHE A 63 9.77 -7.01 2.25
N LYS A 64 9.94 -8.33 2.20
CA LYS A 64 8.83 -9.27 1.99
C LYS A 64 7.89 -9.36 3.20
N ASN A 65 8.42 -9.20 4.40
CA ASN A 65 7.69 -9.33 5.67
C ASN A 65 7.39 -7.96 6.30
N CYS A 66 6.70 -7.10 5.57
CA CYS A 66 6.23 -5.80 6.05
C CYS A 66 4.82 -5.88 6.66
N GLU A 67 4.37 -4.83 7.35
CA GLU A 67 3.02 -4.75 7.90
C GLU A 67 2.00 -4.36 6.81
N VAL A 68 1.11 -5.29 6.44
CA VAL A 68 0.16 -5.12 5.33
C VAL A 68 -0.74 -3.89 5.49
N GLY A 69 -0.83 -3.11 4.42
CA GLY A 69 -1.63 -1.88 4.37
C GLY A 69 -0.92 -0.65 4.93
N THR A 70 0.32 -0.77 5.38
CA THR A 70 1.16 0.39 5.70
C THR A 70 1.72 1.03 4.44
N THR A 71 1.94 2.34 4.54
CA THR A 71 2.59 3.14 3.50
C THR A 71 3.65 4.02 4.15
N TRP A 72 4.76 4.24 3.47
CA TRP A 72 5.86 5.06 3.97
C TRP A 72 6.68 5.62 2.81
N LYS A 73 7.56 6.57 3.12
CA LYS A 73 8.56 7.07 2.17
C LYS A 73 9.92 6.45 2.45
N LYS A 74 10.60 6.03 1.39
CA LYS A 74 12.02 5.67 1.35
C LYS A 74 12.68 6.63 0.38
N ASP A 75 13.48 7.56 0.90
CA ASP A 75 14.01 8.68 0.13
C ASP A 75 12.88 9.47 -0.57
N CYS A 76 12.98 9.70 -1.88
CA CYS A 76 11.92 10.33 -2.67
C CYS A 76 10.85 9.34 -3.17
N ASN A 77 10.96 8.05 -2.83
CA ASN A 77 10.07 7.00 -3.29
C ASN A 77 8.96 6.70 -2.28
N GLN A 78 7.74 6.52 -2.79
CA GLN A 78 6.59 6.08 -1.99
C GLN A 78 6.55 4.55 -2.00
N CYS A 79 6.31 3.95 -0.84
CA CYS A 79 6.25 2.51 -0.63
C CYS A 79 4.93 2.09 -0.01
N TRP A 80 4.52 0.87 -0.34
CA TRP A 80 3.33 0.19 0.16
C TRP A 80 3.68 -1.24 0.56
N CYS A 81 3.08 -1.71 1.65
CA CYS A 81 3.08 -3.13 1.96
C CYS A 81 1.78 -3.77 1.48
N ILE A 82 1.89 -4.68 0.51
CA ILE A 82 0.77 -5.34 -0.14
C ILE A 82 0.76 -6.81 0.26
N GLU A 83 -0.42 -7.32 0.62
CA GLU A 83 -0.60 -8.74 0.93
C GLU A 83 -0.11 -9.64 -0.21
N GLY A 84 0.68 -10.66 0.13
CA GLY A 84 1.25 -11.62 -0.83
C GLY A 84 2.47 -11.11 -1.62
N ALA A 85 2.53 -9.83 -1.97
CA ALA A 85 3.65 -9.25 -2.72
C ALA A 85 4.78 -8.73 -1.81
N GLY A 86 4.47 -8.28 -0.60
CA GLY A 86 5.42 -7.60 0.29
C GLY A 86 5.54 -6.12 -0.05
N THR A 87 6.75 -5.57 -0.01
CA THR A 87 6.99 -4.13 -0.25
C THR A 87 7.01 -3.83 -1.75
N ILE A 88 6.16 -2.91 -2.20
CA ILE A 88 6.26 -2.27 -3.52
C ILE A 88 6.61 -0.80 -3.31
N CYS A 89 7.66 -0.31 -3.96
CA CYS A 89 8.02 1.10 -3.96
C CYS A 89 8.01 1.67 -5.38
N THR A 90 7.74 2.96 -5.54
CA THR A 90 8.20 3.66 -6.75
C THR A 90 9.74 3.56 -6.83
N ALA A 91 10.29 3.63 -8.04
CA ALA A 91 11.71 3.50 -8.30
C ALA A 91 12.24 4.71 -9.09
N ARG A 92 11.93 5.91 -8.61
CA ARG A 92 12.47 7.18 -9.11
C ARG A 92 13.94 7.27 -8.73
N MET A 93 14.74 7.85 -9.62
CA MET A 93 16.12 8.22 -9.28
C MET A 93 16.09 9.43 -8.35
N CYS A 94 16.49 9.16 -7.11
CA CYS A 94 16.95 10.11 -6.11
C CYS A 94 18.42 9.73 -5.84
#